data_AF-A0A379EFF6-F1
#
_entry.id   AF-A0A379EFF6-F1
#
_cell.length_a   1.000
_cell.length_b   1.000
_cell.length_c   1.000
_cell.angle_alpha   90.00
_cell.angle_beta   90.00
_cell.angle_gamma   90.00
#
_symmetry.space_group_name_H-M   'P 1'
#
loop_
_entity.id
_entity.type
_entity.pdbx_description
1 polymer ?
#
loop_
_entity_poly.entity_id
_entity_poly.type
_entity_poly.pdbx_seq_one_letter_code
_entity_poly.pdbx_strand_id
1 'polypeptide(L)'
;MTNLKNVRLRRTRQSTIFEIVAALCSLFSWIIVSIAVAKGRLGAEKFITISLLSLASTFMFYSAYRPGARWIRSHYQPKTMQQLIATSKFFRILGLEDGILCLCIAVLSLIKLPTSIDKILGTSIIVMFLGTKIYIDRKYKEVKKVEKAVQKKEKQ
;
A
#
# COMPACT_ATOMS: atom_id res chain seq x y z
N MET A 1 3.65 22.39 -21.91
CA MET A 1 3.56 21.06 -21.27
C MET A 1 3.38 21.25 -19.78
N THR A 2 2.28 20.76 -19.19
CA THR A 2 2.06 20.78 -17.74
C THR A 2 3.17 20.00 -17.03
N ASN A 3 3.81 20.60 -16.02
CA ASN A 3 4.91 19.98 -15.30
C ASN A 3 4.39 18.89 -14.34
N LEU A 4 4.19 17.69 -14.87
CA LEU A 4 3.63 16.53 -14.16
C LEU A 4 4.53 16.03 -13.00
N LYS A 5 5.77 16.54 -12.83
CA LYS A 5 6.68 16.09 -11.77
C LYS A 5 6.25 16.57 -10.37
N ASN A 6 5.65 17.74 -10.28
CA ASN A 6 5.29 18.38 -9.01
C ASN A 6 3.78 18.37 -8.72
N VAL A 7 3.01 17.60 -9.50
CA VAL A 7 1.56 17.52 -9.33
C VAL A 7 1.25 16.82 -8.00
N ARG A 8 0.62 17.58 -7.10
CA ARG A 8 0.01 17.07 -5.88
C ARG A 8 -1.48 16.86 -6.14
N LEU A 9 -1.96 15.63 -5.99
CA LEU A 9 -3.39 15.36 -6.13
C LEU A 9 -4.14 15.79 -4.86
N ARG A 10 -5.32 16.39 -5.06
CA ARG A 10 -6.19 16.83 -3.96
C ARG A 10 -6.67 15.61 -3.16
N ARG A 11 -6.79 15.79 -1.84
CA ARG A 11 -7.40 14.84 -0.92
C ARG A 11 -8.91 14.80 -1.18
N THR A 12 -9.47 13.61 -1.36
CA THR A 12 -10.91 13.37 -1.45
C THR A 12 -11.41 12.71 -0.16
N ARG A 13 -12.71 12.79 0.13
CA ARG A 13 -13.31 12.17 1.33
C ARG A 13 -12.97 10.67 1.43
N GLN A 14 -13.05 9.95 0.32
CA GLN A 14 -12.65 8.53 0.24
C GLN A 14 -11.17 8.31 0.57
N SER A 15 -10.26 9.16 0.08
CA SER A 15 -8.83 9.03 0.40
C SER A 15 -8.51 9.24 1.88
N THR A 16 -9.22 10.16 2.52
CA THR A 16 -9.06 10.38 3.96
C THR A 16 -9.53 9.17 4.76
N ILE A 17 -10.63 8.52 4.35
CA ILE A 17 -11.12 7.31 5.00
C ILE A 17 -10.07 6.18 4.94
N PHE A 18 -9.48 5.94 3.76
CA PHE A 18 -8.44 4.92 3.62
C PHE A 18 -7.25 5.15 4.55
N GLU A 19 -6.83 6.41 4.69
CA GLU A 19 -5.71 6.77 5.56
C GLU A 19 -6.03 6.64 7.04
N ILE A 20 -7.23 7.07 7.45
CA ILE A 20 -7.68 6.95 8.84
C ILE A 20 -7.77 5.46 9.20
N VAL A 21 -8.37 4.63 8.36
CA VAL A 21 -8.49 3.20 8.61
C VAL A 21 -7.11 2.54 8.72
N ALA A 22 -6.20 2.82 7.79
CA ALA A 22 -4.85 2.27 7.83
C ALA A 22 -4.07 2.73 9.08
N ALA A 23 -4.22 4.00 9.47
CA ALA A 23 -3.61 4.55 10.67
C ALA A 23 -4.16 3.91 11.94
N LEU A 24 -5.48 3.69 12.02
CA LEU A 24 -6.12 2.99 13.13
C LEU A 24 -5.62 1.54 13.23
N CYS A 25 -5.57 0.81 12.12
CA CYS A 25 -5.03 -0.55 12.10
C CYS A 25 -3.58 -0.57 12.60
N SER A 26 -2.75 0.37 12.15
CA SER A 26 -1.35 0.48 12.59
C SER A 26 -1.24 0.81 14.08
N LEU A 27 -2.05 1.75 14.59
CA LEU A 27 -2.11 2.11 16.01
C LEU A 27 -2.51 0.92 16.89
N PHE A 28 -3.58 0.20 16.54
CA PHE A 28 -4.00 -0.99 17.29
C PHE A 28 -2.91 -2.08 17.26
N SER A 29 -2.25 -2.26 16.13
CA SER A 29 -1.12 -3.21 16.00
C SER A 29 0.01 -2.88 16.97
N TRP A 30 0.37 -1.60 17.05
CA TRP A 30 1.39 -1.09 17.96
C TRP A 30 1.01 -1.32 19.42
N ILE A 31 -0.24 -1.00 19.80
CA ILE A 31 -0.72 -1.22 21.17
C ILE A 31 -0.63 -2.70 21.54
N ILE A 32 -1.16 -3.58 20.68
CA ILE A 32 -1.17 -5.02 20.89
C ILE A 32 0.25 -5.56 21.10
N VAL A 33 1.17 -5.26 20.19
CA VAL A 33 2.53 -5.80 20.26
C VAL A 33 3.34 -5.16 21.38
N SER A 34 3.17 -3.87 21.68
CA SER A 34 3.83 -3.23 22.82
C SER A 34 3.45 -3.91 24.14
N ILE A 35 2.15 -4.16 24.35
CA ILE A 35 1.67 -4.87 25.54
C ILE A 35 2.20 -6.31 25.58
N ALA A 36 2.23 -7.00 24.43
CA ALA A 36 2.70 -8.38 24.35
C ALA A 36 4.20 -8.51 24.62
N VAL A 37 5.01 -7.60 24.11
CA VAL A 37 6.46 -7.52 24.36
C VAL A 37 6.73 -7.16 25.82
N ALA A 38 6.02 -6.18 26.38
CA ALA A 38 6.15 -5.79 27.79
C ALA A 38 5.80 -6.95 28.75
N LYS A 39 4.86 -7.83 28.35
CA LYS A 39 4.50 -9.05 29.10
C LYS A 39 5.42 -10.24 28.83
N GLY A 40 6.49 -10.09 28.05
CA GLY A 40 7.42 -11.16 27.68
C GLY A 40 6.81 -12.26 26.81
N ARG A 41 5.65 -12.01 26.19
CA ARG A 41 4.95 -12.99 25.33
C ARG A 41 5.44 -12.98 23.89
N LEU A 42 6.06 -11.88 23.47
CA LEU A 42 6.64 -11.69 22.14
C LEU A 42 8.04 -11.12 22.26
N GLY A 43 8.91 -11.44 21.31
CA GLY A 43 10.21 -10.82 21.18
C GLY A 43 10.14 -9.46 20.49
N ALA A 44 11.20 -8.67 20.66
CA ALA A 44 11.32 -7.32 20.12
C ALA A 44 11.30 -7.29 18.56
N GLU A 45 11.61 -8.40 17.90
CA GLU A 45 11.57 -8.54 16.44
C GLU A 45 10.18 -8.26 15.86
N LYS A 46 9.11 -8.62 16.58
CA LYS A 46 7.73 -8.35 16.13
C LYS A 46 7.41 -6.86 16.17
N PHE A 47 7.92 -6.15 17.17
CA PHE A 47 7.78 -4.71 17.29
C PHE A 47 8.52 -3.98 16.15
N ILE A 48 9.73 -4.43 15.81
CA ILE A 48 10.50 -3.90 14.67
C ILE A 48 9.74 -4.14 13.35
N THR A 49 9.20 -5.34 13.17
CA THR A 49 8.46 -5.71 11.96
C THR A 49 7.24 -4.81 11.73
N ILE A 50 6.43 -4.58 12.78
CA ILE A 50 5.25 -3.69 12.70
C ILE A 50 5.67 -2.25 12.46
N SER A 51 6.77 -1.79 13.05
CA SER A 51 7.30 -0.45 12.84
C SER A 51 7.68 -0.21 11.38
N LEU A 52 8.38 -1.16 10.76
CA LEU A 52 8.78 -1.10 9.36
C LEU A 52 7.56 -1.11 8.42
N LEU A 53 6.57 -1.96 8.67
CA LEU A 53 5.35 -2.03 7.86
C LEU A 53 4.49 -0.76 7.99
N SER A 54 4.38 -0.20 9.20
CA SER A 54 3.67 1.07 9.43
C SER A 54 4.34 2.22 8.67
N LEU A 55 5.68 2.24 8.64
CA LEU A 55 6.46 3.22 7.89
C LEU A 55 6.29 3.04 6.37
N ALA A 56 6.26 1.79 5.90
CA ALA A 56 5.98 1.47 4.49
C ALA A 56 4.58 1.95 4.09
N SER A 57 3.54 1.67 4.87
CA SER A 57 2.18 2.15 4.65
C SER A 57 2.13 3.68 4.54
N THR A 58 2.82 4.39 5.45
CA THR A 58 2.92 5.85 5.43
C THR A 58 3.57 6.35 4.15
N PHE A 59 4.65 5.69 3.70
CA PHE A 59 5.33 6.02 2.45
C PHE A 59 4.44 5.78 1.22
N MET A 60 3.59 4.75 1.24
CA MET A 60 2.61 4.48 0.18
C MET A 60 1.56 5.60 0.11
N PHE A 61 1.00 6.04 1.23
CA PHE A 61 0.07 7.17 1.24
C PHE A 61 0.73 8.47 0.80
N TYR A 62 1.96 8.74 1.23
CA TYR A 62 2.74 9.89 0.75
C TYR A 62 2.93 9.84 -0.77
N SER A 63 3.29 8.67 -1.29
CA SER A 63 3.45 8.41 -2.72
C SER A 63 2.13 8.60 -3.49
N ALA A 64 1.00 8.24 -2.90
CA ALA A 64 -0.31 8.49 -3.48
C ALA A 64 -0.62 9.99 -3.66
N TYR A 65 -0.11 10.87 -2.81
CA TYR A 65 -0.28 12.31 -2.97
C TYR A 65 0.63 12.92 -4.02
N ARG A 66 1.78 12.29 -4.27
CA ARG A 66 2.79 12.76 -5.22
C ARG A 66 3.11 11.67 -6.27
N PRO A 67 2.13 11.21 -7.07
CA PRO A 67 2.33 10.14 -8.04
C PRO A 67 3.31 10.51 -9.17
N GLY A 68 3.62 11.80 -9.33
CA GLY A 68 4.60 12.32 -10.30
C GLY A 68 6.04 12.31 -9.80
N ALA A 69 6.28 11.97 -8.54
CA ALA A 69 7.60 11.99 -7.93
C ALA A 69 8.56 10.98 -8.56
N ARG A 70 9.87 11.29 -8.49
CA ARG A 70 10.92 10.56 -9.22
C ARG A 70 10.96 9.06 -8.89
N TRP A 71 10.71 8.69 -7.64
CA TRP A 71 10.71 7.30 -7.16
C TRP A 71 9.53 6.47 -7.70
N ILE A 72 8.36 7.09 -7.93
CA ILE A 72 7.21 6.42 -8.56
C ILE A 72 7.39 6.37 -10.07
N ARG A 73 8.04 7.39 -10.62
CA ARG A 73 8.32 7.51 -12.05
C ARG A 73 9.26 6.43 -12.55
N SER A 74 10.14 5.86 -11.73
CA SER A 74 11.00 4.74 -12.16
C SER A 74 10.16 3.50 -12.53
N HIS A 75 9.04 3.28 -11.83
CA HIS A 75 8.19 2.10 -12.04
C HIS A 75 7.05 2.33 -13.03
N TYR A 76 6.29 3.43 -12.90
CA TYR A 76 5.04 3.60 -13.64
C TYR A 76 5.11 4.62 -14.78
N GLN A 77 6.04 5.59 -14.75
CA GLN A 77 6.19 6.67 -15.75
C GLN A 77 4.85 7.29 -16.25
N PRO A 78 4.00 7.85 -15.37
CA PRO A 78 2.74 8.46 -15.78
C PRO A 78 3.01 9.69 -16.68
N LYS A 79 2.44 9.68 -17.89
CA LYS A 79 2.55 10.73 -18.92
C LYS A 79 1.31 11.62 -19.03
N THR A 80 0.18 11.21 -18.43
CA THR A 80 -1.10 11.91 -18.47
C THR A 80 -1.65 12.12 -17.05
N MET A 81 -2.61 13.04 -16.91
CA MET A 81 -3.29 13.28 -15.63
C MET A 81 -4.11 12.06 -15.17
N GLN A 82 -4.72 11.31 -16.11
CA GLN A 82 -5.47 10.09 -15.79
C GLN A 82 -4.55 8.98 -15.25
N GLN A 83 -3.34 8.81 -15.82
CA GLN A 83 -2.35 7.87 -15.30
C GLN A 83 -1.86 8.25 -13.89
N LEU A 84 -1.69 9.56 -13.60
CA LEU A 84 -1.35 10.02 -12.25
C LEU A 84 -2.45 9.67 -11.23
N ILE A 85 -3.73 9.88 -11.60
CA ILE A 85 -4.87 9.57 -10.74
C ILE A 85 -4.97 8.05 -10.51
N ALA A 86 -4.80 7.23 -11.53
CA ALA A 86 -4.80 5.77 -11.39
C ALA A 86 -3.67 5.31 -10.46
N THR A 87 -2.45 5.81 -10.68
CA THR A 87 -1.27 5.51 -9.85
C THR A 87 -1.51 5.89 -8.39
N SER A 88 -2.09 7.07 -8.14
CA SER A 88 -2.46 7.51 -6.80
C SER A 88 -3.44 6.58 -6.11
N LYS A 89 -4.49 6.13 -6.80
CA LYS A 89 -5.45 5.16 -6.25
C LYS A 89 -4.77 3.85 -5.87
N PHE A 90 -3.84 3.36 -6.69
CA PHE A 90 -3.10 2.13 -6.42
C PHE A 90 -2.24 2.22 -5.16
N PHE A 91 -1.50 3.31 -4.99
CA PHE A 91 -0.71 3.51 -3.78
C PHE A 91 -1.55 3.63 -2.51
N ARG A 92 -2.79 4.16 -2.59
CA ARG A 92 -3.72 4.20 -1.45
C ARG A 92 -4.21 2.80 -1.06
N ILE A 93 -4.51 1.96 -2.04
CA ILE A 93 -4.94 0.57 -1.79
C ILE A 93 -3.79 -0.20 -1.13
N LEU A 94 -2.57 -0.09 -1.66
CA LEU A 94 -1.39 -0.73 -1.07
C LEU A 94 -1.13 -0.25 0.36
N GLY A 95 -1.22 1.06 0.61
CA GLY A 95 -1.05 1.60 1.97
C GLY A 95 -2.10 1.09 2.94
N LEU A 96 -3.35 0.92 2.50
CA LEU A 96 -4.41 0.32 3.32
C LEU A 96 -4.13 -1.15 3.62
N GLU A 97 -3.76 -1.93 2.61
CA GLU A 97 -3.42 -3.34 2.78
C GLU A 97 -2.28 -3.51 3.78
N ASP A 98 -1.21 -2.71 3.67
CA ASP A 98 -0.09 -2.71 4.63
C ASP A 98 -0.57 -2.44 6.08
N GLY A 99 -1.52 -1.51 6.25
CA GLY A 99 -2.11 -1.20 7.55
C GLY A 99 -2.92 -2.38 8.12
N ILE A 100 -3.76 -3.01 7.31
CA ILE A 100 -4.53 -4.20 7.71
C ILE A 100 -3.59 -5.36 8.04
N LEU A 101 -2.54 -5.53 7.24
CA LEU A 101 -1.51 -6.53 7.46
C LEU A 101 -0.84 -6.38 8.82
N CYS A 102 -0.46 -5.16 9.21
CA CYS A 102 0.09 -4.90 10.53
C CYS A 102 -0.81 -5.46 11.64
N LEU A 103 -2.13 -5.26 11.50
CA LEU A 103 -3.10 -5.70 12.48
C LEU A 103 -3.25 -7.21 12.50
N CYS A 104 -3.29 -7.85 11.32
CA CYS A 104 -3.31 -9.30 11.21
C CYS A 104 -2.08 -9.93 11.86
N ILE A 105 -0.87 -9.42 11.58
CA ILE A 105 0.37 -9.92 12.18
C ILE A 105 0.33 -9.74 13.70
N ALA A 106 -0.10 -8.58 14.20
CA ALA A 106 -0.18 -8.30 15.63
C ALA A 106 -1.11 -9.29 16.35
N VAL A 107 -2.31 -9.52 15.80
CA VAL A 107 -3.30 -10.44 16.39
C VAL A 107 -2.82 -11.89 16.30
N LEU A 108 -2.33 -12.33 15.13
CA LEU A 108 -1.85 -13.70 14.95
C LEU A 108 -0.65 -14.01 15.83
N SER A 109 0.23 -13.04 16.06
CA SER A 109 1.39 -13.21 16.95
C SER A 109 0.98 -13.46 18.41
N LEU A 110 -0.24 -13.09 18.83
CA LEU A 110 -0.75 -13.43 20.16
C LEU A 110 -1.28 -14.86 20.28
N ILE A 111 -1.67 -15.46 19.16
CA ILE A 111 -2.23 -16.81 19.14
C ILE A 111 -1.05 -17.78 19.04
N LYS A 112 -0.95 -18.74 19.97
CA LYS A 112 0.00 -19.84 19.85
C LYS A 112 -0.46 -20.78 18.73
N LEU A 113 -0.16 -20.41 17.49
CA LEU A 113 -0.38 -21.27 16.34
C LEU A 113 0.74 -22.30 16.22
N PRO A 114 0.44 -23.53 15.77
CA PRO A 114 1.49 -24.47 15.37
C PRO A 114 2.35 -23.84 14.28
N THR A 115 3.67 -24.07 14.34
CA THR A 115 4.66 -23.44 13.43
C THR A 115 4.36 -23.67 11.94
N SER A 116 3.77 -24.80 11.57
CA SER A 116 3.30 -25.08 10.21
C SER A 116 2.19 -24.13 9.77
N ILE A 117 1.24 -23.82 10.65
CA ILE A 117 0.12 -22.92 10.37
C ILE A 117 0.59 -21.47 10.30
N ASP A 118 1.49 -21.06 11.20
CA ASP A 118 2.08 -19.71 11.19
C ASP A 118 2.85 -19.43 9.88
N LYS A 119 3.63 -20.41 9.40
CA LYS A 119 4.28 -20.33 8.08
C LYS A 119 3.28 -20.21 6.93
N ILE A 120 2.23 -21.03 6.92
CA ILE A 120 1.20 -21.00 5.86
C ILE A 120 0.48 -19.65 5.85
N LEU A 121 0.12 -19.11 7.02
CA LEU A 121 -0.52 -17.80 7.13
C LEU A 121 0.40 -16.67 6.67
N GLY A 122 1.67 -16.68 7.08
CA GLY A 122 2.66 -15.72 6.59
C GLY A 122 2.80 -15.77 5.06
N THR A 123 2.79 -16.97 4.48
CA THR A 123 2.88 -17.16 3.02
C THR A 123 1.60 -16.70 2.31
N SER A 124 0.42 -17.04 2.84
CA SER A 124 -0.89 -16.64 2.29
C SER A 124 -1.05 -15.12 2.24
N ILE A 125 -0.61 -14.45 3.30
CA ILE A 125 -0.58 -13.00 3.40
C ILE A 125 0.33 -12.41 2.31
N ILE A 126 1.56 -12.92 2.14
CA ILE A 126 2.48 -12.44 1.09
C ILE A 126 1.87 -12.65 -0.31
N VAL A 127 1.19 -13.77 -0.55
CA VAL A 127 0.52 -14.08 -1.80
C VAL A 127 -0.61 -13.08 -2.10
N MET A 128 -1.35 -12.64 -1.08
CA MET A 128 -2.38 -11.61 -1.23
C MET A 128 -1.79 -10.27 -1.70
N PHE A 129 -0.66 -9.84 -1.13
CA PHE A 129 0.04 -8.63 -1.57
C PHE A 129 0.58 -8.74 -3.00
N LEU A 130 1.15 -9.89 -3.37
CA LEU A 130 1.56 -10.16 -4.75
C LEU A 130 0.37 -10.12 -5.70
N GLY A 131 -0.77 -10.70 -5.30
CA GLY A 131 -2.02 -10.67 -6.05
C GLY A 131 -2.49 -9.24 -6.32
N THR A 132 -2.52 -8.38 -5.30
CA THR A 132 -2.91 -6.97 -5.46
C THR A 132 -1.91 -6.21 -6.34
N LYS A 133 -0.61 -6.44 -6.17
CA LYS A 133 0.43 -5.87 -7.05
C LYS A 133 0.24 -6.28 -8.51
N ILE A 134 0.02 -7.57 -8.79
CA ILE A 134 -0.20 -8.09 -10.15
C ILE A 134 -1.49 -7.50 -10.75
N TYR A 135 -2.55 -7.41 -9.95
CA TYR A 135 -3.81 -6.80 -10.36
C TYR A 135 -3.63 -5.33 -10.75
N ILE A 136 -2.93 -4.57 -9.90
CA ILE A 136 -2.59 -3.16 -10.13
C ILE A 136 -1.78 -3.00 -11.42
N ASP A 137 -0.75 -3.83 -11.63
CA ASP A 137 0.09 -3.77 -12.82
C ASP A 137 -0.68 -4.10 -14.10
N ARG A 138 -1.60 -5.08 -14.05
CA ARG A 138 -2.51 -5.40 -15.16
C ARG A 138 -3.40 -4.20 -15.48
N LYS A 139 -4.05 -3.61 -14.47
CA LYS A 139 -4.92 -2.45 -14.65
C LYS A 139 -4.17 -1.22 -15.17
N TYR A 140 -2.95 -0.99 -14.70
CA TYR A 140 -2.12 0.10 -15.22
C TYR A 140 -1.78 -0.09 -16.70
N LYS A 141 -1.45 -1.32 -17.11
CA LYS A 141 -1.21 -1.65 -18.52
C LYS A 141 -2.45 -1.44 -19.39
N GLU A 142 -3.64 -1.76 -18.90
CA GLU A 142 -4.91 -1.51 -19.60
C GLU A 142 -5.15 -0.01 -19.83
N VAL A 143 -5.03 0.82 -18.79
CA VAL A 143 -5.18 2.29 -18.90
C VAL A 143 -4.21 2.85 -19.95
N LYS A 144 -2.95 2.40 -19.93
CA LYS A 144 -1.94 2.82 -20.90
C LYS A 144 -2.25 2.38 -22.34
N LYS A 145 -2.89 1.22 -22.54
CA LYS A 145 -3.31 0.76 -23.87
C LYS A 145 -4.48 1.59 -24.40
N VAL A 146 -5.49 1.84 -23.57
CA VAL A 146 -6.68 2.63 -23.93
C VAL A 146 -6.28 4.05 -24.32
N GLU A 147 -5.46 4.73 -23.51
CA GLU A 147 -5.01 6.10 -23.84
C GLU A 147 -4.18 6.16 -25.13
N LYS A 148 -3.33 5.16 -25.40
CA LYS A 148 -2.58 5.09 -26.67
C LYS A 148 -3.51 4.92 -27.88
N ALA A 149 -4.61 4.17 -27.72
CA ALA A 149 -5.59 3.99 -28.78
C ALA A 149 -6.39 5.28 -29.05
N VAL A 150 -6.78 6.00 -27.99
CA VAL A 150 -7.46 7.30 -28.08
C VAL A 150 -6.56 8.35 -28.76
N GLN A 151 -5.30 8.47 -28.33
CA GLN A 151 -4.34 9.40 -28.94
C GLN A 151 -4.01 9.10 -30.40
N LYS A 152 -4.16 7.85 -30.86
CA LYS A 152 -4.01 7.49 -32.27
C LYS A 152 -5.22 7.89 -33.10
N LYS A 153 -6.44 7.75 -32.55
CA LYS A 153 -7.68 8.18 -33.22
C LYS A 153 -7.81 9.69 -33.35
N GLU A 154 -7.31 10.46 -32.38
CA GLU A 154 -7.32 11.93 -32.43
C GLU A 154 -6.26 12.54 -33.37
N LYS A 155 -5.35 11.72 -33.91
CA LYS A 155 -4.29 12.15 -34.84
C LYS A 155 -4.54 11.73 -36.29
N GLN A 156 -5.62 11.01 -36.56
CA GLN A 156 -6.14 10.73 -37.90
C GLN A 156 -7.28 11.69 -38.19
#